data_AF-A0A1H8AYI6-F1
#
_entry.id   AF-A0A1H8AYI6-F1
#
_cell.length_a   1.000
_cell.length_b   1.000
_cell.length_c   1.000
_cell.angle_alpha   90.00
_cell.angle_beta   90.00
_cell.angle_gamma   90.00
#
_symmetry.space_group_name_H-M   'P 1'
#
loop_
_entity.id
_entity.type
_entity.pdbx_description
1 polymer ?
#
loop_
_entity_poly.entity_id
_entity_poly.type
_entity_poly.pdbx_seq_one_letter_code
_entity_poly.pdbx_strand_id
1 'polypeptide(L)' 'MTPQTRRAPLGLRLLYAVPIIGQIARDIAKDKDSIYYALAIFVTLVVIAVKTWGLVALTMTALMLVPIMFVLFIAITQG' A
#
# COMPACT_ATOMS: atom_id res chain seq x y z
N MET A 1 36.22 -14.55 8.41
CA MET A 1 35.35 -13.59 7.70
C MET A 1 33.98 -13.62 8.35
N THR A 2 33.69 -12.69 9.26
CA THR A 2 32.38 -12.60 9.93
C THR A 2 31.38 -11.90 9.01
N PRO A 3 30.16 -12.44 8.81
CA PRO A 3 29.16 -11.80 7.97
C PRO A 3 28.74 -10.46 8.58
N GLN A 4 29.05 -9.36 7.89
CA GLN A 4 28.50 -8.05 8.21
C GLN A 4 27.01 -8.08 7.85
N THR A 5 26.15 -8.37 8.82
CA THR A 5 24.70 -8.31 8.66
C THR A 5 24.31 -6.85 8.49
N ARG A 6 24.25 -6.39 7.25
CA ARG A 6 23.70 -5.08 6.87
C ARG A 6 22.30 -4.99 7.47
N ARG A 7 22.14 -4.28 8.59
CA ARG A 7 20.84 -4.07 9.22
C ARG A 7 19.95 -3.41 8.18
N ALA A 8 18.94 -4.13 7.70
CA ALA A 8 17.96 -3.60 6.78
C ALA A 8 17.34 -2.33 7.40
N PRO A 9 17.13 -1.26 6.62
CA PRO A 9 16.55 -0.02 7.14
C PRO A 9 15.20 -0.32 7.81
N LEU A 10 14.93 0.32 8.95
CA LEU A 10 13.76 0.10 9.80
C LEU A 10 12.44 0.12 9.00
N GLY A 11 12.35 0.98 7.99
CA GLY A 11 11.20 1.04 7.07
C GLY A 11 10.99 -0.24 6.27
N LEU A 12 12.04 -0.93 5.82
CA LEU A 12 11.93 -2.19 5.09
C LEU A 12 11.45 -3.33 6.00
N ARG A 13 11.84 -3.31 7.28
CA ARG A 13 11.36 -4.30 8.27
C ARG A 13 9.87 -4.11 8.56
N LEU A 14 9.39 -2.88 8.65
CA LEU A 14 7.97 -2.59 8.87
C LEU A 14 7.12 -3.00 7.65
N LEU A 15 7.60 -2.71 6.44
CA LEU A 15 6.93 -3.14 5.20
C LEU A 15 6.89 -4.66 5.05
N TYR A 16 7.96 -5.38 5.43
CA TYR A 16 8.01 -6.84 5.38
C TYR A 16 7.27 -7.53 6.55
N ALA A 17 6.93 -6.80 7.62
CA ALA A 17 6.18 -7.35 8.76
C ALA A 17 4.66 -7.39 8.54
N VAL A 18 4.15 -6.59 7.59
CA VAL A 18 2.73 -6.62 7.22
C VAL A 18 2.57 -7.58 6.05
N PRO A 19 2.03 -8.80 6.24
CA PRO A 19 2.03 -9.84 5.21
C PRO A 19 1.34 -9.40 3.91
N ILE A 20 0.33 -8.54 3.98
CA ILE A 20 -0.40 -8.06 2.81
C ILE A 20 0.37 -6.95 2.06
N ILE A 21 0.88 -5.95 2.77
CA ILE A 21 1.59 -4.81 2.14
C ILE A 21 3.00 -5.21 1.69
N GLY A 22 3.68 -6.06 2.47
CA GLY A 22 5.02 -6.55 2.14
C GLY A 22 5.06 -7.51 0.95
N GLN A 23 3.98 -8.26 0.71
CA GLN A 23 3.86 -9.10 -0.49
C GLN A 23 3.64 -8.25 -1.74
N ILE A 24 2.71 -7.30 -1.69
CA ILE A 24 2.45 -6.37 -2.81
C ILE A 24 3.70 -5.55 -3.14
N ALA A 25 4.42 -5.04 -2.12
CA ALA A 25 5.68 -4.31 -2.34
C ALA A 25 6.77 -5.17 -2.99
N ARG A 26 6.84 -6.47 -2.65
CA ARG A 26 7.79 -7.42 -3.25
C ARG A 26 7.40 -7.76 -4.69
N ASP A 27 6.11 -7.90 -4.97
CA ASP A 27 5.61 -8.22 -6.30
C ASP A 27 5.77 -7.01 -7.26
N ILE A 28 5.51 -5.78 -6.79
CA ILE A 28 5.79 -4.54 -7.55
C ILE A 28 7.29 -4.35 -7.81
N ALA A 29 8.16 -4.73 -6.86
CA ALA A 29 9.60 -4.66 -7.06
C ALA A 29 10.10 -5.67 -8.11
N LYS A 30 9.36 -6.76 -8.32
CA LYS A 30 9.69 -7.81 -9.28
C LYS A 30 9.16 -7.49 -10.67
N ASP A 31 7.95 -6.92 -10.75
CA ASP A 31 7.31 -6.53 -11.98
C ASP A 31 6.49 -5.24 -11.79
N LYS A 32 6.78 -4.22 -12.62
CA LYS A 32 6.07 -2.94 -12.54
C LYS A 32 4.59 -3.09 -12.89
N ASP A 33 4.23 -4.03 -13.76
CA ASP A 33 2.84 -4.23 -14.17
C ASP A 33 1.96 -4.79 -13.04
N SER A 34 2.58 -5.43 -12.04
CA SER A 34 1.91 -5.94 -10.85
C SER A 34 1.11 -4.86 -10.10
N ILE A 35 1.53 -3.59 -10.18
CA ILE A 35 0.84 -2.49 -9.51
C ILE A 35 -0.57 -2.23 -10.07
N TYR A 36 -0.76 -2.41 -11.38
CA TYR A 36 -2.06 -2.24 -12.01
C TYR A 36 -3.04 -3.33 -11.57
N TYR A 37 -2.57 -4.57 -11.40
CA TYR A 37 -3.36 -5.66 -10.85
C TYR A 37 -3.73 -5.42 -9.39
N ALA A 38 -2.79 -4.95 -8.56
CA ALA A 38 -3.07 -4.62 -7.16
C ALA A 38 -4.13 -3.52 -7.03
N LEU A 39 -4.06 -2.48 -7.88
CA LEU A 39 -5.07 -1.42 -7.96
C LEU A 39 -6.44 -1.97 -8.39
N ALA A 40 -6.49 -2.83 -9.40
CA ALA A 40 -7.74 -3.43 -9.87
C ALA A 40 -8.41 -4.29 -8.78
N ILE A 41 -7.63 -5.07 -8.03
CA ILE A 41 -8.12 -5.87 -6.89
C ILE A 41 -8.65 -4.94 -5.79
N PHE A 42 -7.92 -3.87 -5.47
CA PHE A 42 -8.36 -2.89 -4.47
C PHE A 42 -9.70 -2.26 -4.84
N VAL A 43 -9.85 -1.79 -6.09
CA VAL A 43 -11.12 -1.24 -6.59
C VAL A 43 -12.24 -2.27 -6.49
N THR A 44 -11.97 -3.53 -6.85
CA THR A 44 -12.95 -4.62 -6.74
C THR A 44 -13.39 -4.84 -5.30
N LEU A 45 -12.47 -4.82 -4.34
CA LEU A 45 -12.79 -4.93 -2.91
C LEU A 45 -13.67 -3.76 -2.43
N VAL A 46 -13.42 -2.54 -2.90
CA VAL A 46 -14.27 -1.38 -2.58
C VAL A 46 -15.67 -1.58 -3.15
N VAL A 47 -15.82 -2.07 -4.38
CA VAL A 47 -17.15 -2.37 -4.96
C VAL A 47 -17.91 -3.40 -4.13
N ILE A 48 -17.23 -4.46 -3.69
CA ILE A 48 -17.85 -5.48 -2.81
C ILE A 48 -18.25 -4.84 -1.47
N ALA A 49 -17.38 -4.04 -0.86
CA ALA A 49 -17.67 -3.35 0.39
C ALA A 49 -18.88 -2.40 0.27
N VAL A 50 -18.98 -1.66 -0.84
CA VAL A 50 -20.13 -0.79 -1.13
C VAL A 50 -21.40 -1.62 -1.32
N LYS A 51 -21.32 -2.78 -2.00
CA LYS A 51 -22.49 -3.67 -2.11
C LYS A 51 -22.94 -4.24 -0.76
N THR A 52 -22.01 -4.50 0.17
CA THR A 52 -22.32 -5.08 1.48
C THR A 52 -22.79 -4.02 2.51
N TRP A 53 -22.19 -2.83 2.51
CA TRP A 53 -22.40 -1.80 3.55
C TRP A 53 -22.97 -0.48 3.03
N GLY A 54 -23.19 -0.37 1.71
CA GLY A 54 -23.74 0.83 1.07
C GLY A 54 -22.78 2.03 1.11
N LEU A 55 -23.36 3.22 1.32
CA LEU A 55 -22.64 4.50 1.29
C LEU A 55 -21.52 4.60 2.34
N VAL A 56 -21.67 3.90 3.48
CA VAL A 56 -20.71 3.94 4.59
C VAL A 56 -19.34 3.41 4.18
N ALA A 57 -19.28 2.34 3.39
CA ALA A 57 -18.00 1.83 2.89
C ALA A 57 -17.30 2.88 2.02
N LEU A 58 -18.05 3.58 1.17
CA LEU A 58 -17.51 4.62 0.30
C LEU A 58 -16.96 5.81 1.10
N THR A 59 -17.69 6.26 2.12
CA THR A 59 -17.25 7.39 2.97
C THR A 59 -16.01 7.01 3.79
N MET A 60 -15.93 5.78 4.30
CA MET A 60 -14.74 5.28 5.01
C MET A 60 -13.52 5.17 4.09
N THR A 61 -13.69 4.67 2.85
CA THR A 61 -12.61 4.64 1.85
C THR A 61 -12.13 6.05 1.52
N ALA A 62 -13.05 7.01 1.33
CA ALA A 62 -12.70 8.40 1.09
C ALA A 62 -11.98 9.03 2.30
N LEU A 63 -12.39 8.71 3.52
CA LEU A 63 -11.74 9.18 4.76
C LEU A 63 -10.30 8.68 4.87
N MET A 64 -10.03 7.42 4.51
CA MET A 64 -8.67 6.88 4.48
C MET A 64 -7.81 7.49 3.38
N LEU A 65 -8.41 7.97 2.29
CA LEU A 65 -7.70 8.69 1.24
C LEU A 65 -7.14 10.04 1.72
N VAL A 66 -7.76 10.68 2.71
CA VAL A 66 -7.31 11.98 3.24
C VAL A 66 -5.85 11.96 3.71
N PRO A 67 -5.42 11.08 4.66
CA PRO A 67 -4.02 11.02 5.06
C PRO A 67 -3.10 10.60 3.91
N ILE A 68 -3.56 9.76 2.96
CA ILE A 68 -2.79 9.37 1.79
C ILE A 68 -2.48 10.58 0.91
N MET A 69 -3.47 11.44 0.67
CA MET A 69 -3.29 12.68 -0.10
C MET A 69 -2.31 13.64 0.59
N PHE A 70 -2.36 13.75 1.93
CA PHE A 70 -1.36 14.55 2.67
C PHE A 70 0.06 14.00 2.49
N VAL A 71 0.25 12.69 2.63
CA VAL A 71 1.55 12.05 2.40
C VAL A 71 2.01 12.26 0.96
N LEU A 72 1.11 12.12 -0.01
CA LEU A 72 1.39 12.36 -1.42
C LEU A 72 1.83 13.80 -1.66
N PHE A 73 1.14 14.78 -1.09
CA PHE A 73 1.51 16.19 -1.22
C PHE A 73 2.86 16.49 -0.59
N ILE A 74 3.14 15.93 0.58
CA ILE A 74 4.46 16.04 1.21
C ILE A 74 5.52 15.43 0.28
N ALA A 75 5.30 14.22 -0.23
CA ALA A 75 6.24 13.54 -1.13
C ALA A 75 6.51 14.35 -2.39
N ILE A 76 5.48 14.88 -3.05
CA ILE A 76 5.62 15.75 -4.24
C ILE A 76 6.40 17.03 -3.89
N THR A 77 6.15 17.62 -2.71
CA THR A 77 6.85 18.83 -2.28
C THR A 77 8.33 18.57 -1.98
N GLN A 78 8.71 17.36 -1.59
CA GLN A 78 10.10 17.00 -1.26
C GLN A 78 10.96 16.64 -2.49
N GLY A 79 10.37 16.43 -3.67
CA GLY A 79 11.10 16.15 -4.93
C GLY A 79 11.43 14.68 -5.13
#